data_AF-A0A7C2E6Y5-F1
#
_entry.id   AF-A0A7C2E6Y5-F1
#
_cell.length_a   1.000
_cell.length_b   1.000
_cell.length_c   1.000
_cell.angle_alpha   90.00
_cell.angle_beta   90.00
_cell.angle_gamma   90.00
#
_symmetry.space_group_name_H-M   'P 1'
#
loop_
_entity.id
_entity.type
_entity.pdbx_description
1 polymer ?
#
loop_
_entity_poly.entity_id
_entity_poly.type
_entity_poly.pdbx_seq_one_letter_code
_entity_poly.pdbx_strand_id
1 'polypeptide(L)'
;MTGAQFISHRLVLVPLTPIHIGGGEEARLLPQDYRLRAGHAERIDLRAVLARLSERERAAWIADMARAGGDSVRNILRSLQEKAGPSEIIERIPISENSARAVDLAGEGQGRRNQIDAFFRAGGRPCLPGSSLKGALRTAWAAEMARRRGTPQLPPLQDWRHMRSNERARVAADTVAKLLDPPRERDPKPGRRAQDADPFRDVAVADAALPQGATRIDPVATWKRGQPAAGGGPARFGFGTVGQMHRERMRAVADGGAPPVVGIVLGLRDGAMAKEAAAKDRGKRPQPDRVPDGLSALLAALEDHHAPLWQREVEETFFAGAAGDRLRHALALFSSLRRGGDAPQAALVRIGWAAHAEAKSLAGLRRIERPQAKGAGRFAAEGSTRHVVNLAGHPLPFGWALLVRAEAWEAQAPRAWLPPPAARPTPLAGGGTRGAAPADPRVQSALGQQLRFRKGQKVTIGGEQATLLADVTAAMQPGDEVLVSFDGDIDKVKVGRIQGPA
;
A
#
# COMPACT_ATOMS: atom_id res chain seq x y z
N MET A 1 -13.71 21.25 36.23
CA MET A 1 -12.42 20.73 35.75
C MET A 1 -12.69 19.68 34.69
N THR A 2 -12.51 20.02 33.41
CA THR A 2 -12.63 19.09 32.27
C THR A 2 -11.39 18.19 32.25
N GLY A 3 -11.41 17.14 33.08
CA GLY A 3 -10.34 16.15 33.17
C GLY A 3 -10.06 15.53 31.81
N ALA A 4 -8.80 15.42 31.44
CA ALA A 4 -8.38 14.84 30.17
C ALA A 4 -8.96 13.42 30.04
N GLN A 5 -9.82 13.20 29.05
CA GLN A 5 -10.48 11.91 28.82
C GLN A 5 -9.50 10.81 28.36
N PHE A 6 -8.25 11.17 28.04
CA PHE A 6 -7.22 10.27 27.53
C PHE A 6 -5.87 10.52 28.20
N ILE A 7 -5.21 9.44 28.58
CA ILE A 7 -3.80 9.39 28.96
C ILE A 7 -2.98 9.32 27.67
N SER A 8 -2.12 10.32 27.44
CA SER A 8 -1.25 10.35 26.27
C SER A 8 0.04 9.60 26.51
N HIS A 9 0.40 8.75 25.55
CA HIS A 9 1.65 8.01 25.50
C HIS A 9 2.47 8.48 24.30
N ARG A 10 3.76 8.71 24.53
CA ARG A 10 4.70 9.09 23.48
C ARG A 10 5.45 7.87 22.99
N LEU A 11 5.39 7.65 21.69
CA LEU A 11 6.06 6.57 20.98
C LEU A 11 6.89 7.18 19.84
N VAL A 12 7.80 6.40 19.30
CA VAL A 12 8.47 6.68 18.03
C VAL A 12 8.25 5.51 17.09
N LEU A 13 8.03 5.83 15.81
CA LEU A 13 8.00 4.85 14.74
C LEU A 13 9.30 4.92 13.95
N VAL A 14 9.94 3.76 13.79
CA VAL A 14 11.22 3.59 13.11
C VAL A 14 11.01 2.64 11.94
N PRO A 15 11.03 3.14 10.68
CA PRO A 15 10.86 2.29 9.52
C PRO A 15 12.06 1.36 9.36
N LEU A 16 11.82 0.05 9.43
CA LEU A 16 12.83 -0.96 9.16
C LEU A 16 13.01 -1.15 7.65
N THR A 17 11.90 -1.08 6.92
CA THR A 17 11.84 -1.17 5.46
C THR A 17 11.03 -0.02 4.87
N PRO A 18 11.11 0.24 3.54
CA PRO A 18 10.27 1.20 2.85
C PRO A 18 8.81 1.23 3.29
N ILE A 19 8.25 2.40 3.65
CA ILE A 19 6.83 2.53 3.94
C ILE A 19 6.20 3.45 2.90
N HIS A 20 5.10 3.03 2.30
CA HIS A 20 4.27 3.90 1.47
C HIS A 20 2.84 3.88 1.99
N ILE A 21 2.29 5.05 2.28
CA ILE A 21 0.88 5.26 2.57
C ILE A 21 0.35 6.16 1.47
N GLY A 22 -0.54 5.62 0.65
CA GLY A 22 -1.11 6.38 -0.47
C GLY A 22 -2.24 7.29 -0.01
N GLY A 23 -2.32 8.48 -0.57
CA GLY A 23 -3.45 9.41 -0.36
C GLY A 23 -4.57 9.28 -1.39
N GLY A 24 -4.68 8.13 -2.07
CA GLY A 24 -5.65 7.94 -3.15
C GLY A 24 -5.22 8.63 -4.43
N GLU A 25 -6.18 9.00 -5.28
CA GLU A 25 -5.90 9.58 -6.60
C GLU A 25 -5.38 11.02 -6.50
N GLU A 26 -5.81 11.76 -5.48
CA GLU A 26 -5.43 13.16 -5.23
C GLU A 26 -3.95 13.32 -4.85
N ALA A 27 -3.33 12.25 -4.34
CA ALA A 27 -1.91 12.23 -4.00
C ALA A 27 -1.02 11.77 -5.15
N ARG A 28 -1.52 11.65 -6.38
CA ARG A 28 -0.67 11.28 -7.54
C ARG A 28 0.04 12.52 -8.07
N LEU A 29 1.36 12.43 -8.28
CA LEU A 29 2.07 13.42 -9.09
C LEU A 29 1.97 12.98 -10.54
N LEU A 30 1.21 13.75 -11.30
CA LEU A 30 1.08 13.61 -12.74
C LEU A 30 2.25 14.34 -13.43
N PRO A 31 2.53 14.05 -14.71
CA PRO A 31 3.62 14.69 -15.44
C PRO A 31 3.61 16.21 -15.40
N GLN A 32 2.44 16.84 -15.30
CA GLN A 32 2.30 18.29 -15.16
C GLN A 32 2.68 18.81 -13.75
N ASP A 33 2.60 17.98 -12.72
CA ASP A 33 2.75 18.43 -11.33
C ASP A 33 4.22 18.52 -10.89
N TYR A 34 5.14 17.92 -11.65
CA TYR A 34 6.55 17.88 -11.30
C TYR A 34 7.50 18.04 -12.49
N ARG A 35 8.72 18.50 -12.21
CA ARG A 35 9.88 18.38 -13.11
C ARG A 35 11.02 17.63 -12.42
N LEU A 36 11.93 17.07 -13.20
CA LEU A 36 13.13 16.41 -12.69
C LEU A 36 14.30 17.39 -12.69
N ARG A 37 14.98 17.56 -11.56
CA ARG A 37 16.18 18.42 -11.45
C ARG A 37 17.12 17.90 -10.37
N ALA A 38 18.40 17.74 -10.71
CA ALA A 38 19.47 17.39 -9.77
C ALA A 38 19.12 16.23 -8.80
N GLY A 39 18.61 15.12 -9.33
CA GLY A 39 18.24 13.94 -8.52
C GLY A 39 16.97 14.11 -7.67
N HIS A 40 16.15 15.12 -7.96
CA HIS A 40 14.88 15.37 -7.29
C HIS A 40 13.73 15.45 -8.29
N ALA A 41 12.54 15.03 -7.85
CA ALA A 41 11.28 15.49 -8.43
C ALA A 41 10.86 16.76 -7.68
N GLU A 42 10.84 17.89 -8.37
CA GLU A 42 10.36 19.16 -7.83
C GLU A 42 8.87 19.27 -8.13
N ARG A 43 8.01 19.32 -7.10
CA ARG A 43 6.58 19.58 -7.28
C ARG A 43 6.35 21.07 -7.47
N ILE A 44 5.63 21.44 -8.51
CA ILE A 44 5.47 22.83 -8.96
C ILE A 44 4.04 23.29 -8.73
N ASP A 45 3.87 24.51 -8.20
CA ASP A 45 2.59 25.20 -8.25
C ASP A 45 2.39 25.85 -9.63
N LEU A 46 1.90 25.08 -10.59
CA LEU A 46 1.66 25.57 -11.95
C LEU A 46 0.71 26.78 -11.99
N ARG A 47 -0.20 26.92 -11.02
CA ARG A 47 -1.12 28.06 -10.96
C ARG A 47 -0.37 29.33 -10.61
N ALA A 48 0.56 29.26 -9.65
CA ALA A 48 1.44 30.38 -9.32
C ALA A 48 2.33 30.77 -10.51
N VAL A 49 2.85 29.78 -11.25
CA VAL A 49 3.64 30.05 -12.48
C VAL A 49 2.79 30.78 -13.51
N LEU A 50 1.57 30.30 -13.81
CA LEU A 50 0.65 30.91 -14.77
C LEU A 50 0.20 32.32 -14.36
N ALA A 51 -0.06 32.54 -13.07
CA ALA A 51 -0.46 33.83 -12.54
C ALA A 51 0.63 34.89 -12.67
N ARG A 52 1.90 34.48 -12.63
CA ARG A 52 3.06 35.36 -12.81
C ARG A 52 3.35 35.71 -14.27
N LEU A 53 2.86 34.95 -15.24
CA LEU A 53 3.09 35.24 -16.67
C LEU A 53 2.43 36.57 -17.06
N SER A 54 3.06 37.27 -18.01
CA SER A 54 2.41 38.42 -18.66
C SER A 54 1.11 37.99 -19.34
N GLU A 55 0.15 38.92 -19.48
CA GLU A 55 -1.14 38.61 -20.11
C GLU A 55 -0.98 38.02 -21.52
N ARG A 56 -0.02 38.55 -22.29
CA ARG A 56 0.33 38.04 -23.62
C ARG A 56 0.85 36.61 -23.58
N GLU A 57 1.80 36.30 -22.70
CA GLU A 57 2.36 34.94 -22.57
C GLU A 57 1.30 33.95 -22.09
N ARG A 58 0.46 34.35 -21.13
CA ARG A 58 -0.62 33.53 -20.61
C ARG A 58 -1.65 33.23 -21.70
N ALA A 59 -2.06 34.24 -22.48
CA ALA A 59 -2.99 34.06 -23.60
C ALA A 59 -2.40 33.13 -24.69
N ALA A 60 -1.12 33.30 -25.01
CA ALA A 60 -0.42 32.42 -25.96
C ALA A 60 -0.40 30.97 -25.47
N TRP A 61 -0.06 30.74 -24.19
CA TRP A 61 -0.04 29.40 -23.60
C TRP A 61 -1.42 28.73 -23.60
N ILE A 62 -2.49 29.48 -23.27
CA ILE A 62 -3.87 28.97 -23.34
C ILE A 62 -4.24 28.57 -24.77
N ALA A 63 -3.91 29.42 -25.75
CA ALA A 63 -4.17 29.13 -27.17
C ALA A 63 -3.39 27.89 -27.65
N ASP A 64 -2.13 27.73 -27.22
CA ASP A 64 -1.32 26.56 -27.53
C ASP A 64 -1.91 25.29 -26.91
N MET A 65 -2.31 25.33 -25.64
CA MET A 65 -2.97 24.21 -24.98
C MET A 65 -4.30 23.82 -25.64
N ALA A 66 -5.10 24.81 -26.09
CA ALA A 66 -6.37 24.56 -26.76
C ALA A 66 -6.20 23.86 -28.12
N ARG A 67 -5.08 24.10 -28.81
CA ARG A 67 -4.74 23.48 -30.10
C ARG A 67 -3.97 22.17 -29.95
N ALA A 68 -3.44 21.90 -28.76
CA ALA A 68 -2.53 20.79 -28.54
C ALA A 68 -3.25 19.44 -28.44
N GLY A 69 -2.62 18.40 -28.98
CA GLY A 69 -3.07 17.02 -28.89
C GLY A 69 -1.86 16.08 -28.75
N GLY A 70 -2.01 15.03 -27.96
CA GLY A 70 -0.96 14.02 -27.77
C GLY A 70 0.33 14.61 -27.18
N ASP A 71 1.47 14.37 -27.84
CA ASP A 71 2.79 14.76 -27.33
C ASP A 71 3.03 16.28 -27.32
N SER A 72 2.28 17.08 -28.10
CA SER A 72 2.45 18.54 -28.07
C SER A 72 2.02 19.15 -26.72
N VAL A 73 1.02 18.55 -26.06
CA VAL A 73 0.58 18.94 -24.71
C VAL A 73 1.72 18.82 -23.71
N ARG A 74 2.51 17.74 -23.80
CA ARG A 74 3.63 17.50 -22.88
C ARG A 74 4.74 18.53 -23.05
N ASN A 75 5.03 18.94 -24.29
CA ASN A 75 6.03 19.97 -24.56
C ASN A 75 5.59 21.34 -24.04
N ILE A 76 4.29 21.67 -24.16
CA ILE A 76 3.72 22.91 -23.64
C ILE A 76 3.68 22.93 -22.11
N LEU A 77 3.39 21.79 -21.47
CA LEU A 77 3.49 21.65 -20.02
C LEU A 77 4.94 21.83 -19.55
N ARG A 78 5.89 21.21 -20.23
CA ARG A 78 7.31 21.32 -19.90
C ARG A 78 7.81 22.76 -20.01
N SER A 79 7.46 23.47 -21.07
CA SER A 79 7.89 24.86 -21.24
C SER A 79 7.37 25.76 -20.12
N LEU A 80 6.17 25.48 -19.59
CA LEU A 80 5.65 26.16 -18.41
C LEU A 80 6.40 25.76 -17.13
N GLN A 81 6.68 24.47 -16.94
CA GLN A 81 7.44 23.97 -15.79
C GLN A 81 8.87 24.56 -15.72
N GLU A 82 9.53 24.75 -16.87
CA GLU A 82 10.86 25.37 -16.93
C GLU A 82 10.84 26.84 -16.48
N LYS A 83 9.71 27.54 -16.65
CA LYS A 83 9.54 28.92 -16.15
C LYS A 83 9.38 28.99 -14.63
N ALA A 84 9.20 27.87 -13.92
CA ALA A 84 9.04 27.85 -12.47
C ALA A 84 10.35 28.22 -11.74
N GLY A 85 10.29 29.28 -10.93
CA GLY A 85 11.36 29.72 -10.05
C GLY A 85 11.28 29.09 -8.66
N PRO A 86 12.22 29.44 -7.75
CA PRO A 86 12.28 28.87 -6.40
C PRO A 86 11.00 29.05 -5.57
N SER A 87 10.29 30.17 -5.74
CA SER A 87 9.03 30.49 -5.05
C SER A 87 7.85 29.62 -5.47
N GLU A 88 7.89 29.02 -6.65
CA GLU A 88 6.81 28.16 -7.17
C GLU A 88 7.08 26.66 -6.91
N ILE A 89 8.20 26.32 -6.27
CA ILE A 89 8.52 24.93 -5.91
C ILE A 89 7.91 24.63 -4.55
N ILE A 90 6.88 23.78 -4.53
CA ILE A 90 6.17 23.40 -3.32
C ILE A 90 7.01 22.45 -2.46
N GLU A 91 7.68 21.50 -3.10
CA GLU A 91 8.50 20.49 -2.43
C GLU A 91 9.54 19.90 -3.38
N ARG A 92 10.65 19.41 -2.82
CA ARG A 92 11.67 18.66 -3.53
C ARG A 92 11.77 17.27 -2.92
N ILE A 93 11.50 16.25 -3.73
CA ILE A 93 11.49 14.86 -3.28
C ILE A 93 12.67 14.14 -3.94
N PRO A 94 13.61 13.58 -3.19
CA PRO A 94 14.70 12.79 -3.76
C PRO A 94 14.13 11.65 -4.62
N ILE A 95 14.67 11.44 -5.81
CA ILE A 95 14.25 10.39 -6.73
C ILE A 95 15.45 9.53 -7.09
N SER A 96 15.30 8.20 -7.06
CA SER A 96 16.36 7.32 -7.54
C SER A 96 16.61 7.50 -9.03
N GLU A 97 17.84 7.25 -9.48
CA GLU A 97 18.20 7.30 -10.89
C GLU A 97 17.29 6.42 -11.76
N ASN A 98 16.95 5.22 -11.28
CA ASN A 98 16.05 4.31 -11.99
C ASN A 98 14.64 4.90 -12.16
N SER A 99 14.09 5.52 -11.11
CA SER A 99 12.80 6.21 -11.24
C SER A 99 12.92 7.43 -12.14
N ALA A 100 13.96 8.24 -11.98
CA ALA A 100 14.18 9.45 -12.76
C ALA A 100 14.24 9.14 -14.27
N ARG A 101 15.07 8.17 -14.68
CA ARG A 101 15.12 7.70 -16.08
C ARG A 101 13.75 7.23 -16.58
N ALA A 102 13.09 6.39 -15.78
CA ALA A 102 11.84 5.75 -16.19
C ALA A 102 10.65 6.72 -16.32
N VAL A 103 10.67 7.85 -15.59
CA VAL A 103 9.60 8.87 -15.63
C VAL A 103 10.00 10.14 -16.38
N ASP A 104 11.23 10.20 -16.91
CA ASP A 104 11.73 11.35 -17.65
C ASP A 104 10.95 11.55 -18.96
N LEU A 105 10.18 12.64 -19.02
CA LEU A 105 9.34 12.98 -20.17
C LEU A 105 10.16 13.23 -21.46
N ALA A 106 11.46 13.50 -21.34
CA ALA A 106 12.37 13.74 -22.46
C ALA A 106 13.19 12.50 -22.84
N GLY A 107 13.22 11.48 -21.98
CA GLY A 107 14.08 10.31 -22.11
C GLY A 107 13.28 9.00 -22.17
N GLU A 108 13.71 8.00 -21.40
CA GLU A 108 13.07 6.67 -21.40
C GLU A 108 11.60 6.69 -20.95
N GLY A 109 11.16 7.76 -20.29
CA GLY A 109 9.78 8.06 -19.92
C GLY A 109 8.87 8.44 -21.11
N GLN A 110 9.40 8.70 -22.31
CA GLN A 110 8.56 9.14 -23.42
C GLN A 110 7.48 8.10 -23.78
N GLY A 111 6.23 8.55 -24.01
CA GLY A 111 5.10 7.66 -24.33
C GLY A 111 4.49 6.94 -23.12
N ARG A 112 5.03 7.14 -21.91
CA ARG A 112 4.59 6.44 -20.69
C ARG A 112 3.61 7.29 -19.86
N ARG A 113 3.05 6.68 -18.81
CA ARG A 113 2.16 7.40 -17.88
C ARG A 113 2.91 8.42 -17.03
N ASN A 114 4.17 8.13 -16.68
CA ASN A 114 5.06 8.99 -15.88
C ASN A 114 4.39 9.51 -14.59
N GLN A 115 3.56 8.65 -14.01
CA GLN A 115 2.83 8.92 -12.78
C GLN A 115 3.64 8.42 -11.59
N ILE A 116 3.70 9.24 -10.54
CA ILE A 116 4.30 8.89 -9.27
C ILE A 116 3.21 8.89 -8.21
N ASP A 117 3.01 7.77 -7.53
CA ASP A 117 2.11 7.71 -6.39
C ASP A 117 2.81 8.37 -5.19
N ALA A 118 2.42 9.60 -4.85
CA ALA A 118 3.02 10.34 -3.75
C ALA A 118 2.55 9.81 -2.40
N PHE A 119 3.32 10.12 -1.36
CA PHE A 119 2.99 9.78 0.01
C PHE A 119 1.77 10.60 0.49
N PHE A 120 1.02 10.08 1.46
CA PHE A 120 -0.11 10.79 2.06
C PHE A 120 0.33 12.14 2.62
N ARG A 121 -0.47 13.18 2.38
CA ARG A 121 -0.20 14.55 2.84
C ARG A 121 -1.41 15.09 3.61
N ALA A 122 -1.13 15.78 4.69
CA ALA A 122 -2.10 16.63 5.40
C ALA A 122 -1.53 18.05 5.47
N GLY A 123 -2.34 19.05 5.12
CA GLY A 123 -1.86 20.44 5.02
C GLY A 123 -0.69 20.61 4.04
N GLY A 124 -0.66 19.83 2.96
CA GLY A 124 0.39 19.88 1.93
C GLY A 124 1.72 19.21 2.29
N ARG A 125 1.89 18.71 3.52
CA ARG A 125 3.13 18.07 4.00
C ARG A 125 2.95 16.55 4.15
N PRO A 126 3.98 15.75 3.86
CA PRO A 126 3.89 14.30 4.03
C PRO A 126 3.70 13.96 5.51
N CYS A 127 2.73 13.09 5.81
CA CYS A 127 2.42 12.68 7.17
C CYS A 127 2.02 11.21 7.23
N LEU A 128 2.31 10.58 8.36
CA LEU A 128 1.81 9.25 8.71
C LEU A 128 0.41 9.42 9.32
N PRO A 129 -0.68 9.02 8.66
CA PRO A 129 -2.00 9.14 9.25
C PRO A 129 -2.15 8.16 10.41
N GLY A 130 -2.68 8.65 11.53
CA GLY A 130 -2.94 7.87 12.74
C GLY A 130 -3.89 6.71 12.49
N SER A 131 -4.79 6.84 11.50
CA SER A 131 -5.69 5.76 11.05
C SER A 131 -4.94 4.53 10.53
N SER A 132 -3.79 4.69 9.88
CA SER A 132 -3.00 3.56 9.37
C SER A 132 -2.39 2.74 10.51
N LEU A 133 -1.86 3.40 11.54
CA LEU A 133 -1.32 2.73 12.72
C LEU A 133 -2.44 2.18 13.61
N LYS A 134 -3.53 2.93 13.79
CA LYS A 134 -4.73 2.48 14.52
C LYS A 134 -5.32 1.22 13.89
N GLY A 135 -5.34 1.11 12.56
CA GLY A 135 -5.76 -0.10 11.85
C GLY A 135 -4.89 -1.31 12.20
N ALA A 136 -3.57 -1.17 12.23
CA ALA A 136 -2.66 -2.25 12.61
C ALA A 136 -2.81 -2.67 14.08
N LEU A 137 -2.93 -1.69 14.99
CA LEU A 137 -3.24 -1.94 16.41
C LEU A 137 -4.56 -2.69 16.58
N ARG A 138 -5.60 -2.29 15.83
CA ARG A 138 -6.92 -2.93 15.86
C ARG A 138 -6.85 -4.38 15.40
N THR A 139 -6.17 -4.67 14.30
CA THR A 139 -6.01 -6.04 13.80
C THR A 139 -5.26 -6.92 14.80
N ALA A 140 -4.18 -6.39 15.38
CA ALA A 140 -3.40 -7.11 16.39
C ALA A 140 -4.21 -7.40 17.66
N TRP A 141 -4.99 -6.42 18.14
CA TRP A 141 -5.88 -6.63 19.28
C TRP A 141 -7.00 -7.64 18.97
N ALA A 142 -7.57 -7.59 17.77
CA ALA A 142 -8.56 -8.58 17.35
C ALA A 142 -7.95 -10.01 17.29
N ALA A 143 -6.68 -10.14 16.90
CA ALA A 143 -5.95 -11.40 16.95
C ALA A 143 -5.76 -11.89 18.39
N GLU A 144 -5.41 -10.98 19.31
CA GLU A 144 -5.30 -11.29 20.73
C GLU A 144 -6.63 -11.74 21.34
N MET A 145 -7.73 -11.05 21.02
CA MET A 145 -9.07 -11.47 21.46
C MET A 145 -9.46 -12.85 20.92
N ALA A 146 -9.10 -13.16 19.67
CA ALA A 146 -9.31 -14.49 19.09
C ALA A 146 -8.47 -15.58 19.78
N ARG A 147 -7.28 -15.27 20.30
CA ARG A 147 -6.49 -16.20 21.12
C ARG A 147 -7.13 -16.43 22.49
N ARG A 148 -7.55 -15.36 23.18
CA ARG A 148 -8.14 -15.45 24.52
C ARG A 148 -9.51 -16.11 24.55
N ARG A 149 -10.36 -15.82 23.56
CA ARG A 149 -11.79 -16.22 23.55
C ARG A 149 -12.09 -17.40 22.61
N GLY A 150 -11.09 -17.87 21.88
CA GLY A 150 -11.26 -18.82 20.80
C GLY A 150 -11.48 -18.13 19.46
N THR A 151 -10.94 -18.74 18.41
CA THR A 151 -11.04 -18.24 17.05
C THR A 151 -12.44 -18.51 16.50
N PRO A 152 -13.17 -17.49 16.02
CA PRO A 152 -14.53 -17.67 15.52
C PRO A 152 -14.51 -18.53 14.26
N GLN A 153 -15.60 -19.26 14.00
CA GLN A 153 -15.70 -20.04 12.77
C GLN A 153 -16.28 -19.18 11.65
N LEU A 154 -15.54 -19.08 10.54
CA LEU A 154 -16.10 -18.61 9.28
C LEU A 154 -16.86 -19.74 8.59
N PRO A 155 -17.88 -19.44 7.75
CA PRO A 155 -18.58 -20.44 6.94
C PRO A 155 -17.60 -21.36 6.20
N PRO A 156 -17.87 -22.64 5.97
CA PRO A 156 -17.00 -23.52 5.16
C PRO A 156 -16.53 -22.87 3.85
N LEU A 157 -15.33 -23.23 3.39
CA LEU A 157 -14.75 -22.60 2.19
C LEU A 157 -15.62 -22.83 0.94
N GLN A 158 -16.38 -23.93 0.89
CA GLN A 158 -17.33 -24.23 -0.17
C GLN A 158 -18.43 -23.15 -0.21
N ASP A 159 -19.14 -22.94 0.88
CA ASP A 159 -20.18 -21.90 1.00
C ASP A 159 -19.62 -20.50 0.71
N TRP A 160 -18.44 -20.20 1.26
CA TRP A 160 -17.75 -18.92 1.08
C TRP A 160 -17.47 -18.58 -0.39
N ARG A 161 -17.22 -19.59 -1.24
CA ARG A 161 -16.99 -19.41 -2.68
C ARG A 161 -18.25 -18.96 -3.42
N HIS A 162 -19.42 -19.39 -2.93
CA HIS A 162 -20.71 -19.09 -3.53
C HIS A 162 -21.30 -17.76 -3.02
N MET A 163 -20.82 -17.25 -1.88
CA MET A 163 -21.21 -15.93 -1.37
C MET A 163 -20.84 -14.81 -2.35
N ARG A 164 -21.63 -13.74 -2.34
CA ARG A 164 -21.28 -12.50 -3.07
C ARG A 164 -20.17 -11.74 -2.33
N SER A 165 -19.45 -10.85 -3.02
CA SER A 165 -18.34 -10.09 -2.42
C SER A 165 -18.78 -9.25 -1.20
N ASN A 166 -19.92 -8.56 -1.33
CA ASN A 166 -20.53 -7.78 -0.25
C ASN A 166 -20.95 -8.65 0.95
N GLU A 167 -21.47 -9.85 0.69
CA GLU A 167 -21.85 -10.80 1.73
C GLU A 167 -20.63 -11.33 2.49
N ARG A 168 -19.56 -11.71 1.78
CA ARG A 168 -18.28 -12.08 2.40
C ARG A 168 -17.72 -10.95 3.28
N ALA A 169 -17.75 -9.72 2.77
CA ALA A 169 -17.29 -8.55 3.50
C ALA A 169 -18.10 -8.33 4.79
N ARG A 170 -19.42 -8.47 4.71
CA ARG A 170 -20.32 -8.40 5.87
C ARG A 170 -20.00 -9.49 6.90
N VAL A 171 -19.91 -10.76 6.49
CA VAL A 171 -19.58 -11.87 7.40
C VAL A 171 -18.23 -11.67 8.08
N ALA A 172 -17.21 -11.22 7.34
CA ALA A 172 -15.90 -10.92 7.90
C ALA A 172 -15.97 -9.76 8.91
N ALA A 173 -16.67 -8.67 8.56
CA ALA A 173 -16.86 -7.53 9.45
C ALA A 173 -17.61 -7.91 10.73
N ASP A 174 -18.69 -8.67 10.62
CA ASP A 174 -19.48 -9.18 11.75
C ASP A 174 -18.64 -10.10 12.64
N THR A 175 -17.78 -10.92 12.05
CA THR A 175 -16.87 -11.81 12.79
C THR A 175 -15.88 -11.02 13.64
N VAL A 176 -15.26 -9.98 13.06
CA VAL A 176 -14.35 -9.08 13.79
C VAL A 176 -15.12 -8.26 14.84
N ALA A 177 -16.32 -7.80 14.50
CA ALA A 177 -17.17 -7.06 15.45
C ALA A 177 -17.52 -7.93 16.67
N LYS A 178 -17.90 -9.20 16.48
CA LYS A 178 -18.15 -10.15 17.58
C LYS A 178 -16.92 -10.43 18.43
N LEU A 179 -15.73 -10.44 17.83
CA LEU A 179 -14.47 -10.60 18.57
C LEU A 179 -14.21 -9.40 19.48
N LEU A 180 -14.43 -8.19 18.96
CA LEU A 180 -14.17 -6.94 19.67
C LEU A 180 -15.30 -6.55 20.66
N ASP A 181 -16.54 -6.89 20.32
CA ASP A 181 -17.75 -6.69 21.12
C ASP A 181 -18.61 -7.97 21.12
N PRO A 182 -18.35 -8.91 22.06
CA PRO A 182 -19.13 -10.12 22.14
C PRO A 182 -20.59 -9.80 22.51
N PRO A 183 -21.58 -10.45 21.87
CA PRO A 183 -22.99 -10.20 22.11
C PRO A 183 -23.31 -10.42 23.60
N ARG A 184 -24.12 -9.52 24.15
CA ARG A 184 -24.63 -9.67 25.51
C ARG A 184 -25.79 -10.65 25.50
N GLU A 185 -25.86 -11.53 26.49
CA GLU A 185 -26.97 -12.49 26.69
C GLU A 185 -28.36 -11.83 26.73
N ARG A 186 -28.47 -10.51 26.90
CA ARG A 186 -29.73 -9.76 27.05
C ARG A 186 -30.06 -8.74 25.96
N ASP A 187 -29.27 -8.61 24.88
CA ASP A 187 -29.56 -7.61 23.83
C ASP A 187 -29.57 -8.27 22.42
N PRO A 188 -30.72 -8.80 21.97
CA PRO A 188 -30.82 -9.62 20.75
C PRO A 188 -30.80 -8.81 19.44
N LYS A 189 -30.49 -7.50 19.46
CA LYS A 189 -30.44 -6.66 18.23
C LYS A 189 -29.00 -6.31 17.84
N PRO A 190 -28.30 -7.16 17.07
CA PRO A 190 -26.86 -7.06 16.78
C PRO A 190 -26.42 -5.92 15.82
N GLY A 191 -27.29 -4.99 15.42
CA GLY A 191 -27.01 -4.12 14.26
C GLY A 191 -26.65 -2.66 14.52
N ARG A 192 -27.19 -2.01 15.56
CA ARG A 192 -27.18 -0.53 15.66
C ARG A 192 -26.11 0.08 16.57
N ARG A 193 -25.30 -0.73 17.27
CA ARG A 193 -24.34 -0.26 18.30
C ARG A 193 -22.87 -0.61 18.04
N ALA A 194 -22.54 -1.16 16.86
CA ALA A 194 -21.22 -1.73 16.61
C ALA A 194 -20.06 -0.71 16.73
N GLN A 195 -20.27 0.55 16.36
CA GLN A 195 -19.25 1.60 16.51
C GLN A 195 -19.13 2.09 17.96
N ASP A 196 -20.26 2.26 18.64
CA ASP A 196 -20.28 2.69 20.04
C ASP A 196 -19.70 1.63 20.96
N ALA A 197 -19.79 0.36 20.61
CA ALA A 197 -19.31 -0.74 21.44
C ALA A 197 -17.86 -1.16 21.12
N ASP A 198 -17.27 -0.56 20.10
CA ASP A 198 -15.93 -0.84 19.64
C ASP A 198 -14.87 -0.36 20.65
N PRO A 199 -14.02 -1.25 21.21
CA PRO A 199 -13.01 -0.83 22.18
C PRO A 199 -11.97 0.12 21.59
N PHE A 200 -11.79 0.15 20.26
CA PHE A 200 -10.88 1.10 19.62
C PHE A 200 -11.46 2.52 19.52
N ARG A 201 -12.69 2.78 19.97
CA ARG A 201 -13.15 4.15 20.24
C ARG A 201 -12.35 4.82 21.37
N ASP A 202 -11.83 4.00 22.28
CA ASP A 202 -11.07 4.40 23.47
C ASP A 202 -9.56 4.47 23.20
N VAL A 203 -9.16 4.30 21.94
CA VAL A 203 -7.78 4.42 21.45
C VAL A 203 -7.72 5.55 20.41
N ALA A 204 -6.98 6.61 20.70
CA ALA A 204 -6.70 7.69 19.77
C ALA A 204 -5.26 7.58 19.27
N VAL A 205 -5.05 7.78 17.97
CA VAL A 205 -3.72 7.86 17.38
C VAL A 205 -3.69 9.13 16.56
N ALA A 206 -2.80 10.06 16.90
CA ALA A 206 -2.64 11.30 16.17
C ALA A 206 -1.96 11.07 14.82
N ASP A 207 -2.28 11.91 13.84
CA ASP A 207 -1.47 12.01 12.62
C ASP A 207 -0.09 12.56 12.98
N ALA A 208 0.96 12.04 12.33
CA ALA A 208 2.33 12.43 12.60
C ALA A 208 2.98 13.03 11.35
N ALA A 209 3.37 14.30 11.43
CA ALA A 209 4.14 14.94 10.36
C ALA A 209 5.49 14.22 10.18
N LEU A 210 5.89 13.99 8.93
CA LEU A 210 7.20 13.42 8.65
C LEU A 210 8.29 14.51 8.72
N PRO A 211 9.50 14.18 9.20
CA PRO A 211 10.62 15.11 9.15
C PRO A 211 11.02 15.40 7.69
N GLN A 212 11.70 16.53 7.47
CA GLN A 212 12.19 16.89 6.14
C GLN A 212 13.16 15.82 5.62
N GLY A 213 13.06 15.47 4.33
CA GLY A 213 13.89 14.43 3.73
C GLY A 213 13.58 13.00 4.20
N ALA A 214 12.46 12.80 4.90
CA ALA A 214 12.02 11.47 5.31
C ALA A 214 11.60 10.58 4.15
N THR A 215 11.25 11.14 3.00
CA THR A 215 10.73 10.39 1.85
C THR A 215 11.68 10.44 0.64
N ARG A 216 11.50 9.47 -0.27
CA ARG A 216 12.15 9.40 -1.59
C ARG A 216 11.31 8.60 -2.56
N ILE A 217 11.51 8.80 -3.87
CA ILE A 217 10.79 8.11 -4.94
C ILE A 217 11.64 6.97 -5.51
N ASP A 218 11.07 5.76 -5.49
CA ASP A 218 11.71 4.55 -6.00
C ASP A 218 10.78 3.74 -6.91
N PRO A 219 11.34 2.96 -7.85
CA PRO A 219 10.56 2.01 -8.62
C PRO A 219 10.15 0.86 -7.72
N VAL A 220 8.92 0.38 -7.90
CA VAL A 220 8.41 -0.80 -7.21
C VAL A 220 8.58 -2.01 -8.12
N ALA A 221 9.22 -3.04 -7.58
CA ALA A 221 9.33 -4.36 -8.20
C ALA A 221 8.41 -5.37 -7.50
N THR A 222 8.17 -6.50 -8.15
CA THR A 222 7.58 -7.67 -7.50
C THR A 222 8.68 -8.62 -7.11
N TRP A 223 8.49 -9.29 -5.98
CA TRP A 223 9.33 -10.38 -5.52
C TRP A 223 8.45 -11.61 -5.44
N LYS A 224 8.67 -12.55 -6.35
CA LYS A 224 7.83 -13.74 -6.50
C LYS A 224 8.69 -14.97 -6.76
N ARG A 225 8.13 -16.13 -6.43
CA ARG A 225 8.75 -17.42 -6.71
C ARG A 225 8.80 -17.62 -8.24
N GLY A 226 9.99 -17.95 -8.76
CA GLY A 226 10.19 -18.29 -10.17
C GLY A 226 9.61 -19.66 -10.52
N GLN A 227 9.96 -20.16 -11.72
CA GLN A 227 9.74 -21.56 -12.06
C GLN A 227 10.82 -22.42 -11.37
N PRO A 228 10.53 -23.70 -11.06
CA PRO A 228 11.55 -24.65 -10.65
C PRO A 228 12.67 -24.70 -11.69
N ALA A 229 13.91 -24.91 -11.25
CA ALA A 229 15.00 -25.14 -12.19
C ALA A 229 14.74 -26.42 -12.99
N ALA A 230 15.24 -26.52 -14.22
CA ALA A 230 15.05 -27.69 -15.09
C ALA A 230 15.50 -29.02 -14.45
N GLY A 231 16.38 -28.97 -13.43
CA GLY A 231 16.80 -30.12 -12.62
C GLY A 231 15.98 -30.38 -11.35
N GLY A 232 14.74 -29.87 -11.23
CA GLY A 232 13.85 -30.16 -10.10
C GLY A 232 14.17 -29.45 -8.78
N GLY A 233 15.15 -28.54 -8.77
CA GLY A 233 15.46 -27.73 -7.59
C GLY A 233 14.34 -26.77 -7.20
N PRO A 234 14.24 -26.38 -5.91
CA PRO A 234 13.19 -25.47 -5.44
C PRO A 234 13.26 -24.15 -6.20
N ALA A 235 12.11 -23.69 -6.67
CA ALA A 235 12.00 -22.43 -7.37
C ALA A 235 12.49 -21.27 -6.49
N ARG A 236 13.47 -20.52 -6.99
CA ARG A 236 14.03 -19.36 -6.28
C ARG A 236 13.13 -18.14 -6.43
N PHE A 237 13.09 -17.30 -5.40
CA PHE A 237 12.46 -15.99 -5.53
C PHE A 237 13.36 -15.05 -6.33
N GLY A 238 12.74 -14.17 -7.11
CA GLY A 238 13.44 -13.19 -7.93
C GLY A 238 12.61 -11.95 -8.19
N PHE A 239 13.27 -10.91 -8.71
CA PHE A 239 12.63 -9.68 -9.14
C PHE A 239 11.78 -9.93 -10.39
N GLY A 240 10.53 -9.48 -10.35
CA GLY A 240 9.65 -9.35 -11.49
C GLY A 240 9.29 -7.89 -11.74
N THR A 241 8.95 -7.57 -12.98
CA THR A 241 8.42 -6.25 -13.36
C THR A 241 6.96 -6.12 -12.93
N VAL A 242 6.53 -4.90 -12.59
CA VAL A 242 5.15 -4.61 -12.14
C VAL A 242 4.63 -3.39 -12.89
N GLY A 243 4.65 -3.44 -14.22
CA GLY A 243 4.43 -2.24 -15.02
C GLY A 243 5.32 -1.08 -14.55
N GLN A 244 4.84 0.15 -14.75
CA GLN A 244 5.49 1.36 -14.25
C GLN A 244 4.83 1.81 -12.97
N MET A 245 5.37 1.36 -11.84
CA MET A 245 4.96 1.81 -10.52
C MET A 245 6.12 2.54 -9.85
N HIS A 246 5.97 3.84 -9.68
CA HIS A 246 6.88 4.69 -8.92
C HIS A 246 6.13 5.18 -7.69
N ARG A 247 6.71 4.99 -6.51
CA ARG A 247 6.11 5.41 -5.24
C ARG A 247 7.07 6.29 -4.48
N GLU A 248 6.54 7.41 -3.98
CA GLU A 248 7.19 8.12 -2.89
C GLU A 248 7.02 7.29 -1.61
N ARG A 249 8.11 6.96 -0.95
CA ARG A 249 8.14 6.12 0.24
C ARG A 249 8.98 6.76 1.32
N MET A 250 8.73 6.41 2.57
CA MET A 250 9.64 6.71 3.66
C MET A 250 10.97 5.98 3.46
N ARG A 251 12.05 6.67 3.80
CA ARG A 251 13.35 6.09 4.05
C ARG A 251 13.30 5.18 5.28
N ALA A 252 14.20 4.23 5.34
CA ALA A 252 14.20 3.18 6.34
C ALA A 252 15.62 2.76 6.74
N VAL A 253 15.74 2.01 7.84
CA VAL A 253 17.02 1.45 8.31
C VAL A 253 17.69 0.63 7.21
N ALA A 254 16.91 -0.15 6.46
CA ALA A 254 17.42 -0.92 5.34
C ALA A 254 17.90 -0.06 4.15
N ASP A 255 17.70 1.25 4.09
CA ASP A 255 18.37 2.10 3.09
C ASP A 255 19.84 2.34 3.42
N GLY A 256 20.21 2.18 4.70
CA GLY A 256 21.49 2.62 5.23
C GLY A 256 21.45 4.07 5.73
N GLY A 257 22.34 4.37 6.68
CA GLY A 257 22.32 5.60 7.46
C GLY A 257 21.16 5.67 8.45
N ALA A 258 21.04 6.81 9.14
CA ALA A 258 19.96 7.03 10.09
C ALA A 258 18.59 7.07 9.38
N PRO A 259 17.59 6.28 9.83
CA PRO A 259 16.23 6.38 9.31
C PRO A 259 15.53 7.65 9.81
N PRO A 260 14.46 8.11 9.15
CA PRO A 260 13.56 9.09 9.76
C PRO A 260 12.87 8.46 10.98
N VAL A 261 12.97 9.13 12.12
CA VAL A 261 12.26 8.75 13.36
C VAL A 261 11.01 9.61 13.45
N VAL A 262 9.84 8.98 13.52
CA VAL A 262 8.55 9.68 13.53
C VAL A 262 7.95 9.64 14.93
N GLY A 263 7.75 10.80 15.55
CA GLY A 263 7.07 10.91 16.84
C GLY A 263 5.59 10.58 16.71
N ILE A 264 5.10 9.65 17.53
CA ILE A 264 3.71 9.21 17.56
C ILE A 264 3.12 9.54 18.94
N VAL A 265 1.92 10.10 18.93
CA VAL A 265 1.12 10.30 20.15
C VAL A 265 -0.07 9.35 20.11
N LEU A 266 -0.13 8.48 21.12
CA LEU A 266 -1.20 7.51 21.30
C LEU A 266 -1.96 7.83 22.59
N GLY A 267 -3.24 8.15 22.47
CA GLY A 267 -4.11 8.39 23.62
C GLY A 267 -4.89 7.13 23.98
N LEU A 268 -4.85 6.73 25.25
CA LEU A 268 -5.73 5.68 25.80
C LEU A 268 -6.71 6.32 26.76
N ARG A 269 -8.00 5.99 26.65
CA ARG A 269 -9.00 6.51 27.60
C ARG A 269 -8.58 6.13 29.03
N ASP A 270 -8.66 7.07 29.96
CA ASP A 270 -8.35 6.81 31.36
C ASP A 270 -9.21 5.65 31.89
N GLY A 271 -8.56 4.61 32.43
CA GLY A 271 -9.21 3.43 32.95
C GLY A 271 -10.20 3.73 34.09
N ALA A 272 -9.97 4.78 34.88
CA ALA A 272 -10.91 5.23 35.90
C ALA A 272 -12.19 5.80 35.26
N MET A 273 -12.03 6.66 34.25
CA MET A 273 -13.17 7.20 33.50
C MET A 273 -13.90 6.13 32.69
N ALA A 274 -13.19 5.15 32.13
CA ALA A 274 -13.79 4.03 31.43
C ALA A 274 -14.62 3.14 32.38
N LYS A 275 -14.11 2.88 33.59
CA LYS A 275 -14.83 2.17 34.66
C LYS A 275 -16.04 2.96 35.16
N GLU A 276 -15.91 4.28 35.35
CA GLU A 276 -17.01 5.15 35.78
C GLU A 276 -18.10 5.25 34.70
N ALA A 277 -17.74 5.40 33.43
CA ALA A 277 -18.68 5.38 32.31
C ALA A 277 -19.39 4.02 32.20
N ALA A 278 -18.68 2.91 32.42
CA ALA A 278 -19.27 1.58 32.47
C ALA A 278 -20.22 1.42 33.68
N ALA A 279 -19.88 1.99 34.84
CA ALA A 279 -20.71 1.93 36.05
C ALA A 279 -22.00 2.76 35.94
N LYS A 280 -21.97 3.88 35.19
CA LYS A 280 -23.16 4.73 34.95
C LYS A 280 -24.14 4.14 33.93
N ASP A 281 -23.70 3.18 33.11
CA ASP A 281 -24.56 2.49 32.15
C ASP A 281 -25.31 1.34 32.87
N ARG A 282 -26.38 1.69 33.60
CA ARG A 282 -27.16 0.84 34.53
C ARG A 282 -27.63 -0.53 33.97
N GLY A 283 -27.55 -0.76 32.66
CA GLY A 283 -27.89 -2.03 32.01
C GLY A 283 -26.69 -2.92 31.64
N LYS A 284 -25.45 -2.52 31.91
CA LYS A 284 -24.24 -3.16 31.38
C LYS A 284 -23.27 -3.49 32.51
N ARG A 285 -23.10 -4.78 32.81
CA ARG A 285 -21.94 -5.21 33.61
C ARG A 285 -20.65 -4.71 32.90
N PRO A 286 -19.71 -4.08 33.62
CA PRO A 286 -18.39 -3.79 33.06
C PRO A 286 -17.78 -5.11 32.58
N GLN A 287 -17.38 -5.19 31.31
CA GLN A 287 -16.51 -6.28 30.86
C GLN A 287 -15.07 -5.77 30.97
N PRO A 288 -14.28 -6.25 31.95
CA PRO A 288 -12.92 -5.78 32.16
C PRO A 288 -12.01 -6.01 30.93
N ASP A 289 -12.29 -7.01 30.09
CA ASP A 289 -11.40 -7.43 28.99
C ASP A 289 -11.68 -6.76 27.63
N ARG A 290 -12.44 -5.65 27.58
CA ARG A 290 -12.78 -5.01 26.28
C ARG A 290 -11.69 -4.08 25.79
N VAL A 291 -11.22 -3.22 26.68
CA VAL A 291 -10.25 -2.18 26.36
C VAL A 291 -8.86 -2.77 26.55
N PRO A 292 -7.88 -2.45 25.69
CA PRO A 292 -6.50 -2.80 25.97
C PRO A 292 -6.10 -2.32 27.37
N ASP A 293 -5.47 -3.18 28.17
CA ASP A 293 -5.08 -2.93 29.57
C ASP A 293 -3.89 -1.95 29.69
N GLY A 294 -3.90 -0.90 28.86
CA GLY A 294 -2.83 0.07 28.72
C GLY A 294 -1.94 -0.18 27.50
N LEU A 295 -0.91 0.64 27.41
CA LEU A 295 0.02 0.65 26.28
C LEU A 295 0.79 -0.68 26.14
N SER A 296 1.20 -1.29 27.25
CA SER A 296 1.96 -2.53 27.24
C SER A 296 1.18 -3.67 26.56
N ALA A 297 -0.11 -3.79 26.85
CA ALA A 297 -0.97 -4.80 26.23
C ALA A 297 -1.12 -4.60 24.70
N LEU A 298 -1.20 -3.34 24.24
CA LEU A 298 -1.23 -3.03 22.81
C LEU A 298 0.08 -3.38 22.09
N LEU A 299 1.22 -3.06 22.71
CA LEU A 299 2.53 -3.39 22.15
C LEU A 299 2.75 -4.92 22.13
N ALA A 300 2.38 -5.63 23.19
CA ALA A 300 2.43 -7.09 23.23
C ALA A 300 1.56 -7.71 22.13
N ALA A 301 0.30 -7.27 22.00
CA ALA A 301 -0.58 -7.75 20.95
C ALA A 301 -0.03 -7.48 19.53
N LEU A 302 0.59 -6.31 19.30
CA LEU A 302 1.27 -5.99 18.05
C LEU A 302 2.40 -6.97 17.74
N GLU A 303 3.30 -7.20 18.70
CA GLU A 303 4.42 -8.12 18.53
C GLU A 303 3.92 -9.55 18.29
N ASP A 304 2.99 -10.06 19.11
CA ASP A 304 2.45 -11.41 18.98
C ASP A 304 1.75 -11.65 17.64
N HIS A 305 1.20 -10.59 17.03
CA HIS A 305 0.60 -10.67 15.70
C HIS A 305 1.63 -10.57 14.58
N HIS A 306 2.60 -9.66 14.70
CA HIS A 306 3.50 -9.30 13.59
C HIS A 306 4.83 -10.05 13.60
N ALA A 307 5.37 -10.45 14.75
CA ALA A 307 6.62 -11.20 14.83
C ALA A 307 6.54 -12.56 14.13
N PRO A 308 5.46 -13.36 14.26
CA PRO A 308 5.31 -14.59 13.48
C PRO A 308 5.23 -14.32 11.97
N LEU A 309 4.64 -13.18 11.56
CA LEU A 309 4.59 -12.80 10.14
C LEU A 309 5.96 -12.40 9.61
N TRP A 310 6.78 -11.72 10.42
CA TRP A 310 8.17 -11.44 10.07
C TRP A 310 8.97 -12.72 9.93
N GLN A 311 8.89 -13.61 10.92
CA GLN A 311 9.58 -14.90 10.88
C GLN A 311 9.20 -15.68 9.61
N ARG A 312 7.89 -15.80 9.35
CA ARG A 312 7.38 -16.46 8.17
C ARG A 312 7.90 -15.82 6.88
N GLU A 313 7.81 -14.50 6.75
CA GLU A 313 8.12 -13.79 5.51
C GLU A 313 9.63 -13.68 5.25
N VAL A 314 10.39 -13.31 6.27
CA VAL A 314 11.81 -12.96 6.18
C VAL A 314 12.70 -14.16 6.40
N GLU A 315 12.39 -15.01 7.38
CA GLU A 315 13.27 -16.12 7.76
C GLU A 315 12.94 -17.40 6.98
N GLU A 316 11.67 -17.69 6.74
CA GLU A 316 11.25 -19.01 6.23
C GLU A 316 10.91 -19.05 4.74
N THR A 317 10.35 -17.98 4.16
CA THR A 317 9.70 -18.07 2.84
C THR A 317 10.24 -17.12 1.78
N PHE A 318 9.84 -15.84 1.79
CA PHE A 318 10.07 -14.93 0.67
C PHE A 318 11.52 -14.44 0.63
N PHE A 319 12.07 -14.12 1.81
CA PHE A 319 13.42 -13.57 1.93
C PHE A 319 14.37 -14.52 2.67
N ALA A 320 14.05 -15.82 2.69
CA ALA A 320 14.91 -16.84 3.27
C ALA A 320 16.32 -16.81 2.67
N GLY A 321 17.31 -17.13 3.50
CA GLY A 321 18.71 -17.05 3.13
C GLY A 321 19.14 -15.62 2.80
N ALA A 322 20.13 -15.48 1.92
CA ALA A 322 20.84 -14.23 1.81
C ALA A 322 20.02 -13.05 1.24
N ALA A 323 18.83 -13.29 0.66
CA ALA A 323 17.91 -12.22 0.25
C ALA A 323 17.38 -11.40 1.46
N GLY A 324 17.30 -12.01 2.64
CA GLY A 324 16.80 -11.41 3.87
C GLY A 324 17.87 -10.90 4.82
N ASP A 325 19.17 -11.06 4.51
CA ASP A 325 20.27 -10.66 5.43
C ASP A 325 20.16 -9.20 5.84
N ARG A 326 19.88 -8.32 4.88
CA ARG A 326 19.72 -6.90 5.13
C ARG A 326 18.52 -6.58 6.02
N LEU A 327 17.44 -7.36 5.92
CA LEU A 327 16.24 -7.22 6.76
C LEU A 327 16.53 -7.67 8.19
N ARG A 328 17.19 -8.82 8.35
CA ARG A 328 17.68 -9.31 9.65
C ARG A 328 18.61 -8.31 10.32
N HIS A 329 19.62 -7.81 9.61
CA HIS A 329 20.55 -6.82 10.15
C HIS A 329 19.82 -5.53 10.56
N ALA A 330 18.82 -5.09 9.78
CA ALA A 330 18.04 -3.91 10.13
C ALA A 330 17.27 -4.08 11.45
N LEU A 331 16.65 -5.25 11.68
CA LEU A 331 15.97 -5.56 12.94
C LEU A 331 16.96 -5.79 14.10
N ALA A 332 18.10 -6.44 13.83
CA ALA A 332 19.10 -6.79 14.84
C ALA A 332 19.75 -5.58 15.52
N LEU A 333 19.78 -4.41 14.87
CA LEU A 333 20.21 -3.15 15.49
C LEU A 333 19.40 -2.80 16.75
N PHE A 334 18.20 -3.32 16.88
CA PHE A 334 17.26 -3.04 17.96
C PHE A 334 17.12 -4.21 18.95
N SER A 335 18.09 -5.13 18.98
CA SER A 335 18.04 -6.33 19.84
C SER A 335 18.02 -6.02 21.34
N SER A 336 18.49 -4.84 21.76
CA SER A 336 18.41 -4.40 23.15
C SER A 336 16.99 -4.04 23.60
N LEU A 337 16.11 -3.66 22.67
CA LEU A 337 14.74 -3.29 22.98
C LEU A 337 13.89 -4.54 23.23
N ARG A 338 13.26 -4.61 24.40
CA ARG A 338 12.34 -5.71 24.74
C ARG A 338 11.07 -5.61 23.89
N ARG A 339 10.74 -6.63 23.09
CA ARG A 339 9.57 -6.62 22.20
C ARG A 339 8.33 -7.41 22.65
N GLY A 340 8.44 -8.24 23.68
CA GLY A 340 7.34 -9.04 24.23
C GLY A 340 7.31 -9.09 25.76
N GLY A 341 6.43 -9.93 26.30
CA GLY A 341 6.20 -10.07 27.75
C GLY A 341 5.32 -8.95 28.32
N ASP A 342 5.37 -8.76 29.64
CA ASP A 342 4.44 -7.85 30.37
C ASP A 342 4.78 -6.36 30.23
N ALA A 343 6.04 -6.05 29.89
CA ALA A 343 6.56 -4.69 29.77
C ALA A 343 7.37 -4.49 28.48
N PRO A 344 6.75 -4.66 27.30
CA PRO A 344 7.42 -4.43 26.03
C PRO A 344 7.78 -2.95 25.88
N GLN A 345 9.01 -2.71 25.45
CA GLN A 345 9.56 -1.39 25.11
C GLN A 345 9.33 -1.05 23.64
N ALA A 346 9.20 -2.07 22.80
CA ALA A 346 8.94 -1.93 21.38
C ALA A 346 8.00 -3.03 20.89
N ALA A 347 7.47 -2.88 19.69
CA ALA A 347 6.73 -3.91 18.99
C ALA A 347 6.95 -3.78 17.49
N LEU A 348 7.01 -4.92 16.80
CA LEU A 348 7.00 -4.95 15.36
C LEU A 348 5.62 -4.62 14.82
N VAL A 349 5.57 -3.85 13.74
CA VAL A 349 4.33 -3.50 13.07
C VAL A 349 4.54 -3.46 11.57
N ARG A 350 3.50 -3.84 10.80
CA ARG A 350 3.50 -3.68 9.35
C ARG A 350 2.35 -2.77 8.90
N ILE A 351 2.68 -1.66 8.26
CA ILE A 351 1.71 -0.63 7.85
C ILE A 351 1.84 -0.24 6.37
N GLY A 352 0.80 0.44 5.88
CA GLY A 352 0.77 1.03 4.54
C GLY A 352 0.22 0.13 3.44
N TRP A 353 0.45 0.57 2.19
CA TRP A 353 -0.14 -0.01 0.98
C TRP A 353 0.19 -1.49 0.82
N ALA A 354 1.47 -1.82 0.84
CA ALA A 354 1.98 -3.18 0.66
C ALA A 354 2.31 -3.90 1.98
N ALA A 355 1.53 -3.64 3.04
CA ALA A 355 1.51 -4.52 4.22
C ALA A 355 0.87 -5.90 3.93
N HIS A 356 0.33 -6.08 2.72
CA HIS A 356 -0.34 -7.29 2.23
C HIS A 356 -1.54 -7.72 3.10
N ALA A 357 -2.24 -8.78 2.68
CA ALA A 357 -3.44 -9.21 3.38
C ALA A 357 -3.09 -9.84 4.74
N GLU A 358 -1.90 -10.42 4.86
CA GLU A 358 -1.46 -11.18 6.02
C GLU A 358 -1.37 -10.33 7.27
N ALA A 359 -0.82 -9.11 7.18
CA ALA A 359 -0.77 -8.17 8.30
C ALA A 359 -2.14 -7.55 8.63
N LYS A 360 -3.06 -7.51 7.65
CA LYS A 360 -4.39 -6.88 7.76
C LYS A 360 -5.51 -7.87 8.09
N SER A 361 -5.18 -9.12 8.41
CA SER A 361 -6.15 -10.19 8.66
C SER A 361 -5.69 -11.14 9.76
N LEU A 362 -6.61 -11.90 10.31
CA LEU A 362 -6.35 -12.88 11.37
C LEU A 362 -5.92 -14.21 10.75
N ALA A 363 -4.74 -14.74 11.14
CA ALA A 363 -4.12 -15.89 10.48
C ALA A 363 -5.05 -17.12 10.36
N GLY A 364 -5.75 -17.49 11.43
CA GLY A 364 -6.70 -18.63 11.43
C GLY A 364 -8.00 -18.42 10.65
N LEU A 365 -8.30 -17.17 10.24
CA LEU A 365 -9.53 -16.82 9.51
C LEU A 365 -9.26 -16.39 8.07
N ARG A 366 -7.98 -16.34 7.67
CA ARG A 366 -7.57 -15.66 6.47
C ARG A 366 -7.97 -16.42 5.21
N ARG A 367 -8.64 -15.72 4.28
CA ARG A 367 -9.06 -16.24 2.97
C ARG A 367 -8.77 -15.22 1.89
N ILE A 368 -7.52 -15.17 1.44
CA ILE A 368 -7.06 -14.24 0.40
C ILE A 368 -7.62 -14.70 -0.94
N GLU A 369 -8.53 -13.91 -1.51
CA GLU A 369 -9.03 -14.14 -2.86
C GLU A 369 -7.95 -13.84 -3.90
N ARG A 370 -7.75 -14.77 -4.84
CA ARG A 370 -6.86 -14.66 -5.99
C ARG A 370 -7.74 -14.60 -7.24
N PRO A 371 -8.07 -13.39 -7.75
CA PRO A 371 -9.06 -13.23 -8.81
C PRO A 371 -8.72 -14.00 -10.10
N GLN A 372 -7.43 -14.22 -10.36
CA GLN A 372 -6.93 -14.94 -11.53
C GLN A 372 -6.99 -16.47 -11.38
N ALA A 373 -7.14 -16.99 -10.16
CA ALA A 373 -7.20 -18.42 -9.92
C ALA A 373 -8.66 -18.92 -9.91
N LYS A 374 -8.91 -20.03 -10.60
CA LYS A 374 -10.22 -20.70 -10.63
C LYS A 374 -10.29 -21.85 -9.62
N GLY A 375 -11.51 -22.26 -9.29
CA GLY A 375 -11.76 -23.46 -8.48
C GLY A 375 -11.08 -23.44 -7.11
N ALA A 376 -10.41 -24.54 -6.77
CA ALA A 376 -9.78 -24.73 -5.45
C ALA A 376 -8.70 -23.69 -5.12
N GLY A 377 -8.01 -23.16 -6.14
CA GLY A 377 -6.94 -22.18 -6.00
C GLY A 377 -7.40 -20.73 -5.84
N ARG A 378 -8.71 -20.46 -5.93
CA ARG A 378 -9.28 -19.10 -5.83
C ARG A 378 -8.99 -18.43 -4.48
N PHE A 379 -8.84 -19.21 -3.41
CA PHE A 379 -8.56 -18.68 -2.08
C PHE A 379 -7.27 -19.27 -1.53
N ALA A 380 -6.49 -18.46 -0.81
CA ALA A 380 -5.27 -18.89 -0.16
C ALA A 380 -5.10 -18.28 1.23
N ALA A 381 -4.31 -18.95 2.07
CA ALA A 381 -3.90 -18.44 3.37
C ALA A 381 -2.73 -17.43 3.28
N GLU A 382 -2.06 -17.34 2.12
CA GLU A 382 -0.88 -16.49 1.94
C GLU A 382 -0.80 -16.02 0.47
N GLY A 383 -0.37 -14.77 0.27
CA GLY A 383 -0.11 -14.20 -1.05
C GLY A 383 1.22 -14.72 -1.61
N SER A 384 1.30 -14.98 -2.92
CA SER A 384 2.50 -15.56 -3.56
C SER A 384 3.56 -14.53 -3.96
N THR A 385 3.28 -13.24 -3.80
CA THR A 385 4.09 -12.14 -4.30
C THR A 385 4.22 -11.05 -3.22
N ARG A 386 5.39 -10.41 -3.17
CA ARG A 386 5.63 -9.20 -2.37
C ARG A 386 5.96 -8.02 -3.27
N HIS A 387 5.50 -6.84 -2.90
CA HIS A 387 6.01 -5.61 -3.51
C HIS A 387 7.26 -5.19 -2.77
N VAL A 388 8.31 -4.87 -3.52
CA VAL A 388 9.63 -4.55 -2.97
C VAL A 388 10.24 -3.34 -3.67
N VAL A 389 11.19 -2.69 -3.00
CA VAL A 389 12.19 -1.85 -3.66
C VAL A 389 13.41 -2.73 -3.94
N ASN A 390 13.94 -2.69 -5.18
CA ASN A 390 15.24 -3.27 -5.47
C ASN A 390 16.32 -2.27 -5.08
N LEU A 391 16.94 -2.46 -3.91
CA LEU A 391 18.02 -1.62 -3.44
C LEU A 391 19.36 -2.31 -3.70
N ALA A 392 19.98 -2.02 -4.83
CA ALA A 392 21.28 -2.57 -5.24
C ALA A 392 21.31 -4.12 -5.21
N GLY A 393 20.24 -4.77 -5.65
CA GLY A 393 20.08 -6.23 -5.65
C GLY A 393 19.49 -6.81 -4.36
N HIS A 394 19.24 -5.98 -3.34
CA HIS A 394 18.56 -6.38 -2.11
C HIS A 394 17.06 -6.10 -2.21
N PRO A 395 16.18 -7.12 -2.15
CA PRO A 395 14.74 -6.92 -2.19
C PRO A 395 14.22 -6.45 -0.83
N LEU A 396 13.72 -5.21 -0.76
CA LEU A 396 13.18 -4.64 0.47
C LEU A 396 11.64 -4.64 0.44
N PRO A 397 10.94 -5.50 1.22
CA PRO A 397 9.49 -5.49 1.29
C PRO A 397 8.98 -4.20 1.91
N PHE A 398 7.80 -3.75 1.51
CA PHE A 398 7.21 -2.57 2.11
C PHE A 398 6.57 -2.85 3.49
N GLY A 399 6.63 -1.83 4.35
CA GLY A 399 5.72 -1.62 5.46
C GLY A 399 6.23 -1.98 6.85
N TRP A 400 7.40 -2.61 7.00
CA TRP A 400 7.89 -3.04 8.30
C TRP A 400 8.49 -1.87 9.09
N ALA A 401 8.08 -1.74 10.35
CA ALA A 401 8.56 -0.74 11.28
C ALA A 401 8.62 -1.29 12.71
N LEU A 402 9.38 -0.61 13.57
CA LEU A 402 9.27 -0.74 15.01
C LEU A 402 8.49 0.43 15.57
N LEU A 403 7.54 0.14 16.45
CA LEU A 403 6.91 1.12 17.33
C LEU A 403 7.58 1.00 18.69
N VAL A 404 8.26 2.05 19.14
CA VAL A 404 9.11 2.05 20.34
C VAL A 404 8.60 3.09 21.32
N ARG A 405 8.62 2.79 22.62
CA ARG A 405 8.41 3.79 23.67
C ARG A 405 9.45 4.90 23.60
N ALA A 406 9.03 6.16 23.68
CA ALA A 406 9.94 7.29 23.50
C ALA A 406 11.11 7.26 24.51
N GLU A 407 10.84 6.92 25.77
CA GLU A 407 11.85 6.80 26.82
C GLU A 407 12.84 5.65 26.57
N ALA A 408 12.38 4.54 25.99
CA ALA A 408 13.25 3.43 25.63
C ALA A 408 14.12 3.78 24.41
N TRP A 409 13.56 4.55 23.47
CA TRP A 409 14.32 5.08 22.34
C TRP A 409 15.42 6.02 22.80
N GLU A 410 15.12 6.99 23.66
CA GLU A 410 16.10 7.94 24.19
C GLU A 410 17.28 7.24 24.88
N ALA A 411 17.01 6.15 25.62
CA ALA A 411 18.03 5.40 26.33
C ALA A 411 18.82 4.41 25.46
N GLN A 412 18.18 3.80 24.46
CA GLN A 412 18.71 2.60 23.78
C GLN A 412 18.77 2.71 22.25
N ALA A 413 18.55 3.90 21.68
CA ALA A 413 18.67 4.09 20.24
C ALA A 413 20.05 3.65 19.72
N PRO A 414 20.12 2.95 18.57
CA PRO A 414 21.39 2.60 17.96
C PRO A 414 22.25 3.84 17.70
N ARG A 415 23.52 3.77 18.08
CA ARG A 415 24.51 4.82 17.79
C ARG A 415 25.14 4.67 16.41
N ALA A 416 25.03 3.49 15.82
CA ALA A 416 25.53 3.17 14.50
C ALA A 416 24.40 2.56 13.66
N TRP A 417 24.42 2.87 12.37
CA TRP A 417 23.42 2.43 11.40
C TRP A 417 24.06 1.54 10.34
N LEU A 418 23.23 0.80 9.61
CA LEU A 418 23.71 0.02 8.47
C LEU A 418 24.37 0.97 7.46
N PRO A 419 25.48 0.57 6.81
CA PRO A 419 25.97 1.31 5.66
C PRO A 419 24.96 1.23 4.51
N PRO A 420 25.04 2.18 3.54
CA PRO A 420 24.40 2.00 2.24
C PRO A 420 24.73 0.61 1.67
N PRO A 421 23.78 -0.07 1.02
CA PRO A 421 24.04 -1.42 0.53
C PRO A 421 25.08 -1.39 -0.58
N ALA A 422 26.08 -2.26 -0.46
CA ALA A 422 26.92 -2.62 -1.59
C ALA A 422 26.06 -3.31 -2.67
N ALA A 423 26.39 -3.05 -3.93
CA ALA A 423 25.77 -3.73 -5.06
C ALA A 423 25.97 -5.24 -4.92
N ARG A 424 24.85 -5.96 -4.87
CA ARG A 424 24.89 -7.41 -4.92
C ARG A 424 25.06 -7.82 -6.38
N PRO A 425 26.01 -8.71 -6.71
CA PRO A 425 26.04 -9.30 -8.03
C PRO A 425 24.69 -9.99 -8.25
N THR A 426 23.90 -9.45 -9.17
CA THR A 426 22.67 -10.10 -9.62
C THR A 426 23.11 -11.45 -10.16
N PRO A 427 22.64 -12.59 -9.62
CA PRO A 427 22.91 -13.87 -10.25
C PRO A 427 22.45 -13.73 -11.70
N LEU A 428 23.38 -13.86 -12.66
CA LEU A 428 23.03 -13.96 -14.07
C LEU A 428 21.90 -14.98 -14.12
N ALA A 429 20.70 -14.54 -14.51
CA ALA A 429 19.56 -15.42 -14.64
C ALA A 429 20.04 -16.55 -15.57
N GLY A 430 20.21 -17.75 -15.01
CA GLY A 430 20.86 -18.85 -15.70
C GLY A 430 20.21 -19.06 -17.05
N GLY A 431 20.99 -18.79 -18.10
CA GLY A 431 20.87 -19.28 -19.47
C GLY A 431 19.52 -19.84 -19.89
N GLY A 432 18.49 -18.99 -19.85
CA GLY A 432 17.27 -19.13 -20.61
C GLY A 432 17.22 -18.04 -21.66
N THR A 433 18.35 -17.78 -22.34
CA THR A 433 18.41 -16.96 -23.54
C THR A 433 17.69 -17.68 -24.67
N ARG A 434 16.34 -17.68 -24.63
CA ARG A 434 15.68 -17.13 -25.79
C ARG A 434 16.03 -15.66 -25.72
N GLY A 435 16.87 -15.20 -26.65
CA GLY A 435 17.13 -13.78 -26.79
C GLY A 435 15.80 -13.07 -26.63
N ALA A 436 15.78 -12.03 -25.80
CA ALA A 436 14.82 -10.98 -26.04
C ALA A 436 15.16 -10.47 -27.45
N ALA A 437 14.55 -11.12 -28.45
CA ALA A 437 14.21 -10.43 -29.67
C ALA A 437 13.61 -9.10 -29.21
N PRO A 438 13.94 -7.98 -29.87
CA PRO A 438 13.30 -6.70 -29.57
C PRO A 438 11.82 -6.99 -29.41
N ALA A 439 11.27 -6.63 -28.25
CA ALA A 439 9.94 -7.03 -27.83
C ALA A 439 9.04 -7.01 -29.06
N ASP A 440 8.45 -8.16 -29.42
CA ASP A 440 7.45 -8.20 -30.48
C ASP A 440 6.49 -7.03 -30.17
N PRO A 441 6.41 -6.01 -31.06
CA PRO A 441 5.70 -4.77 -30.77
C PRO A 441 4.22 -4.99 -30.44
N ARG A 442 3.72 -6.23 -30.59
CA ARG A 442 2.37 -6.66 -30.24
C ARG A 442 2.09 -6.87 -28.76
N VAL A 443 3.10 -6.94 -27.88
CA VAL A 443 2.87 -7.01 -26.41
C VAL A 443 3.18 -5.66 -25.73
N GLN A 444 2.97 -4.57 -26.46
CA GLN A 444 2.71 -3.28 -25.82
C GLN A 444 1.38 -3.37 -25.07
N SER A 445 1.42 -3.09 -23.77
CA SER A 445 0.23 -2.77 -22.99
C SER A 445 -0.70 -1.85 -23.78
N ALA A 446 -2.01 -2.07 -23.70
CA ALA A 446 -3.12 -1.33 -24.34
C ALA A 446 -3.14 0.21 -24.12
N LEU A 447 -2.09 0.78 -23.53
CA LEU A 447 -1.92 2.19 -23.20
C LEU A 447 -1.29 3.04 -24.31
N GLY A 448 -0.76 2.41 -25.36
CA GLY A 448 -0.29 3.10 -26.57
C GLY A 448 -1.15 2.83 -27.81
N GLN A 449 -2.14 1.95 -27.72
CA GLN A 449 -2.98 1.59 -28.87
C GLN A 449 -4.23 2.47 -28.89
N GLN A 450 -4.51 3.12 -30.02
CA GLN A 450 -5.74 3.87 -30.22
C GLN A 450 -6.94 2.96 -29.89
N LEU A 451 -7.67 3.30 -28.83
CA LEU A 451 -8.91 2.60 -28.44
C LEU A 451 -9.94 2.80 -29.55
N ARG A 452 -10.49 1.69 -30.07
CA ARG A 452 -11.66 1.72 -30.96
C ARG A 452 -12.94 1.77 -30.15
N PHE A 453 -13.03 0.93 -29.11
CA PHE A 453 -14.18 0.88 -28.21
C PHE A 453 -13.73 0.65 -26.77
N ARG A 454 -14.38 1.29 -25.81
CA ARG A 454 -14.08 1.13 -24.38
C ARG A 454 -14.91 0.03 -23.75
N LYS A 455 -14.37 -0.63 -22.73
CA LYS A 455 -15.14 -1.46 -21.81
C LYS A 455 -16.31 -0.65 -21.24
N GLY A 456 -17.50 -1.26 -21.26
CA GLY A 456 -18.76 -0.66 -20.84
C GLY A 456 -19.48 0.14 -21.93
N GLN A 457 -18.86 0.33 -23.11
CA GLN A 457 -19.52 0.99 -24.23
C GLN A 457 -20.56 0.07 -24.87
N LYS A 458 -21.72 0.64 -25.22
CA LYS A 458 -22.75 -0.02 -26.02
C LYS A 458 -22.34 0.00 -27.50
N VAL A 459 -22.41 -1.17 -28.14
CA VAL A 459 -22.04 -1.39 -29.54
C VAL A 459 -23.09 -2.26 -30.22
N THR A 460 -23.20 -2.16 -31.55
CA THR A 460 -24.12 -2.99 -32.34
C THR A 460 -23.36 -4.19 -32.93
N ILE A 461 -23.91 -5.39 -32.79
CA ILE A 461 -23.34 -6.64 -33.31
C ILE A 461 -24.47 -7.40 -34.03
N GLY A 462 -24.39 -7.50 -35.35
CA GLY A 462 -25.43 -8.21 -36.13
C GLY A 462 -26.83 -7.59 -36.03
N GLY A 463 -26.93 -6.30 -35.69
CA GLY A 463 -28.20 -5.60 -35.51
C GLY A 463 -28.69 -5.52 -34.05
N GLU A 464 -28.07 -6.24 -33.11
CA GLU A 464 -28.43 -6.24 -31.69
C GLU A 464 -27.46 -5.39 -30.85
N GLN A 465 -27.95 -4.78 -29.76
CA GLN A 465 -27.12 -4.00 -28.85
C GLN A 465 -26.41 -4.90 -27.83
N ALA A 466 -25.12 -4.68 -27.63
CA ALA A 466 -24.33 -5.36 -26.61
C ALA A 466 -23.43 -4.37 -25.84
N THR A 467 -23.08 -4.73 -24.61
CA THR A 467 -22.12 -3.97 -23.78
C THR A 467 -20.76 -4.66 -23.77
N LEU A 468 -19.70 -3.94 -24.16
CA LEU A 468 -18.34 -4.50 -24.16
C LEU A 468 -17.83 -4.78 -22.74
N LEU A 469 -17.26 -5.96 -22.51
CA LEU A 469 -16.68 -6.34 -21.21
C LEU A 469 -15.15 -6.15 -21.14
N ALA A 470 -14.53 -5.78 -22.26
CA ALA A 470 -13.12 -5.44 -22.39
C ALA A 470 -12.94 -4.29 -23.40
N ASP A 471 -11.81 -3.59 -23.30
CA ASP A 471 -11.41 -2.58 -24.28
C ASP A 471 -11.07 -3.24 -25.62
N VAL A 472 -11.52 -2.63 -26.74
CA VAL A 472 -11.15 -3.03 -28.10
C VAL A 472 -10.18 -2.01 -28.65
N THR A 473 -8.96 -2.42 -28.99
CA THR A 473 -7.91 -1.52 -29.48
C THR A 473 -7.73 -1.64 -31.00
N ALA A 474 -7.11 -0.65 -31.62
CA ALA A 474 -6.85 -0.65 -33.06
C ALA A 474 -5.87 -1.75 -33.52
N ALA A 475 -5.14 -2.40 -32.61
CA ALA A 475 -4.23 -3.49 -32.96
C ALA A 475 -4.93 -4.87 -33.00
N MET A 476 -6.14 -4.98 -32.46
CA MET A 476 -6.91 -6.23 -32.52
C MET A 476 -7.34 -6.50 -33.97
N GLN A 477 -7.07 -7.71 -34.45
CA GLN A 477 -7.45 -8.16 -35.79
C GLN A 477 -8.95 -8.44 -35.86
N PRO A 478 -9.60 -8.29 -37.03
CA PRO A 478 -11.03 -8.58 -37.18
C PRO A 478 -11.47 -9.99 -36.73
N GLY A 479 -10.54 -10.97 -36.73
CA GLY A 479 -10.78 -12.33 -36.27
C GLY A 479 -10.64 -12.55 -34.76
N ASP A 480 -10.08 -11.60 -34.02
CA ASP A 480 -9.90 -11.71 -32.57
C ASP A 480 -11.24 -11.68 -31.85
N GLU A 481 -11.38 -12.42 -30.76
CA GLU A 481 -12.61 -12.50 -29.98
C GLU A 481 -12.56 -11.58 -28.75
N VAL A 482 -13.66 -10.86 -28.50
CA VAL A 482 -13.87 -10.09 -27.28
C VAL A 482 -15.18 -10.50 -26.60
N LEU A 483 -15.22 -10.34 -25.29
CA LEU A 483 -16.41 -10.62 -24.49
C LEU A 483 -17.35 -9.43 -24.52
N VAL A 484 -18.62 -9.69 -24.82
CA VAL A 484 -19.72 -8.73 -24.81
C VAL A 484 -20.86 -9.26 -23.96
N SER A 485 -21.73 -8.39 -23.48
CA SER A 485 -22.95 -8.77 -22.77
C SER A 485 -24.18 -8.30 -23.52
N PHE A 486 -25.07 -9.22 -23.88
CA PHE A 486 -26.40 -8.97 -24.41
C PHE A 486 -27.40 -9.13 -23.25
N ASP A 487 -27.92 -8.03 -22.72
CA ASP A 487 -28.90 -8.01 -21.62
C ASP A 487 -28.59 -8.94 -20.42
N GLY A 488 -27.30 -9.12 -20.11
CA GLY A 488 -26.82 -9.94 -19.00
C GLY A 488 -26.17 -11.26 -19.39
N ASP A 489 -26.42 -11.77 -20.60
CA ASP A 489 -25.79 -12.97 -21.13
C ASP A 489 -24.44 -12.62 -21.76
N ILE A 490 -23.39 -13.38 -21.45
CA ILE A 490 -22.02 -13.09 -21.87
C ILE A 490 -21.65 -13.98 -23.05
N ASP A 491 -21.29 -13.35 -24.16
CA ASP A 491 -20.90 -14.04 -25.39
C ASP A 491 -19.54 -13.57 -25.94
N LYS A 492 -18.96 -14.40 -26.79
CA LYS A 492 -17.72 -14.07 -27.52
C LYS A 492 -18.05 -13.63 -28.94
N VAL A 493 -17.59 -12.44 -29.30
CA VAL A 493 -17.80 -11.88 -30.64
C VAL A 493 -16.48 -11.51 -31.28
N LYS A 494 -16.36 -11.78 -32.58
CA LYS A 494 -15.22 -11.35 -33.39
C LYS A 494 -15.19 -9.83 -33.53
N VAL A 495 -14.04 -9.21 -33.33
CA VAL A 495 -13.84 -7.74 -33.39
C VAL A 495 -14.38 -7.15 -34.70
N GLY A 496 -14.26 -7.85 -35.82
CA GLY A 496 -14.77 -7.40 -37.13
C GLY A 496 -16.30 -7.32 -37.24
N ARG A 497 -17.05 -7.89 -36.30
CA ARG A 497 -18.52 -7.81 -36.24
C ARG A 497 -19.03 -6.66 -35.36
N ILE A 498 -18.14 -5.95 -34.68
CA ILE A 498 -18.49 -4.84 -33.79
C ILE A 498 -18.65 -3.58 -34.63
N GLN A 499 -19.86 -3.03 -34.63
CA GLN A 499 -20.16 -1.76 -35.28
C GLN A 499 -20.17 -0.63 -34.23
N GLY A 500 -20.17 0.62 -34.72
CA GLY A 500 -20.07 1.85 -33.94
C GLY A 500 -21.08 2.00 -32.79
N PRO A 501 -21.05 3.14 -32.06
CA PRO A 501 -22.06 3.40 -31.03
C PRO A 501 -23.47 3.24 -31.60
N ALA A 502 -24.30 2.52 -30.87
CA ALA A 502 -25.67 2.18 -31.22
C ALA A 502 -26.63 3.37 -31.12
#